data_AF-A0A821SF32-F1
#
_entry.id   AF-A0A821SF32-F1
#
_cell.length_a   1.000
_cell.length_b   1.000
_cell.length_c   1.000
_cell.angle_alpha   90.00
_cell.angle_beta   90.00
_cell.angle_gamma   90.00
#
_symmetry.space_group_name_H-M   'P 1'
#
loop_
_entity.id
_entity.type
_entity.pdbx_description
1 polymer ?
#
loop_
_entity_poly.entity_id
_entity_poly.type
_entity_poly.pdbx_seq_one_letter_code
_entity_poly.pdbx_strand_id
1 'polypeptide(L)'
;MAGRGCNLECVKGDDAGKDVIEFMGPVKIILVDQPTNLYMRKRFAAAAIVLAHMMMGATSMTVFYYTLSYQKDTALFASHIVLGTAGLQLCMPSGILAVHKLAGSTAVLRLPHRPFEHFLFQFFAIICGILSALASYFFGNFKITVHSVTGIAVTLMAILNAIFGIIVYDYSGTRIDHTELAEAILSLNYANGWSTPMRLRHRRLAHTLLQMCAMALAITGTLLITIDKGLSSSPHGLTGLIAGVLACIAFLTGACGLFGGRNLKLFHITFGIPTFMMSSISFCFGLFTKEFKEWAGSTVVFILLGFIMFYTFFIMITCFIKYAMRI
;
A
#
# COMPACT_ATOMS: atom_id res chain seq x y z
N MET A 1 35.40 -23.84 21.82
CA MET A 1 34.08 -23.16 21.84
C MET A 1 34.18 -21.86 21.07
N ALA A 2 33.78 -21.81 19.79
CA ALA A 2 33.75 -20.58 18.98
C ALA A 2 32.77 -20.75 17.80
N GLY A 3 31.47 -20.77 18.10
CA GLY A 3 30.40 -21.05 17.12
C GLY A 3 29.21 -20.10 17.16
N ARG A 4 29.30 -18.99 17.90
CA ARG A 4 28.30 -17.92 17.85
C ARG A 4 28.57 -17.09 16.60
N GLY A 5 28.04 -17.56 15.48
CA GLY A 5 28.19 -16.93 14.17
C GLY A 5 27.76 -15.46 14.22
N CYS A 6 28.51 -14.64 13.47
CA CYS A 6 28.25 -13.21 13.37
C CYS A 6 26.79 -12.96 12.94
N ASN A 7 26.08 -12.12 13.70
CA ASN A 7 24.66 -11.83 13.51
C ASN A 7 24.44 -10.57 12.64
N LEU A 8 25.52 -10.01 12.10
CA LEU A 8 25.49 -9.09 10.96
C LEU A 8 25.20 -9.89 9.69
N GLU A 9 24.67 -9.24 8.65
CA GLU A 9 24.28 -9.87 7.37
C GLU A 9 25.50 -10.43 6.62
N CYS A 10 26.03 -11.56 7.07
CA CYS A 10 27.12 -12.26 6.41
C CYS A 10 26.64 -12.71 5.04
N VAL A 11 27.18 -12.10 3.99
CA VAL A 11 27.03 -12.55 2.61
C VAL A 11 27.61 -13.97 2.55
N LYS A 12 26.73 -14.96 2.36
CA LYS A 12 27.11 -16.38 2.27
C LYS A 12 27.19 -16.78 0.81
N GLY A 13 28.38 -17.20 0.38
CA GLY A 13 28.65 -17.66 -0.99
C GLY A 13 29.38 -16.61 -1.82
N ASP A 14 29.55 -16.93 -3.11
CA ASP A 14 30.41 -16.21 -4.08
C ASP A 14 29.94 -14.78 -4.42
N ASP A 15 28.83 -14.33 -3.83
CA ASP A 15 28.30 -12.96 -3.89
C ASP A 15 29.06 -11.97 -2.98
N ALA A 16 29.96 -12.46 -2.12
CA ALA A 16 30.90 -11.59 -1.41
C ALA A 16 31.84 -10.97 -2.45
N GLY A 17 31.64 -9.67 -2.72
CA GLY A 17 32.44 -8.93 -3.70
C GLY A 17 33.94 -9.04 -3.40
N LYS A 18 34.77 -8.91 -4.45
CA LYS A 18 36.24 -9.08 -4.36
C LYS A 18 36.92 -8.16 -3.34
N ASP A 19 36.23 -7.09 -2.93
CA ASP A 19 36.71 -6.04 -2.04
C ASP A 19 36.21 -6.27 -0.60
N VAL A 20 36.70 -7.36 0.02
CA VAL A 20 36.60 -7.54 1.48
C VAL A 20 37.88 -7.00 2.12
N ILE A 21 37.79 -5.82 2.73
CA ILE A 21 38.93 -5.19 3.40
C ILE A 21 38.95 -5.66 4.86
N GLU A 22 39.88 -6.56 5.17
CA GLU A 22 40.11 -7.02 6.55
C GLU A 22 41.18 -6.16 7.25
N PHE A 23 40.82 -5.52 8.35
CA PHE A 23 41.76 -4.85 9.24
C PHE A 23 42.10 -5.78 10.41
N MET A 24 43.36 -6.23 10.46
CA MET A 24 43.91 -7.08 11.51
C MET A 24 44.54 -6.21 12.61
N GLY A 25 43.80 -6.00 13.70
CA GLY A 25 44.32 -5.41 14.94
C GLY A 25 44.00 -6.30 16.15
N PRO A 26 44.01 -5.75 17.38
CA PRO A 26 43.52 -6.44 18.58
C PRO A 26 42.06 -6.92 18.46
N VAL A 27 41.30 -6.34 17.52
CA VAL A 27 39.98 -6.78 17.07
C VAL A 27 40.02 -6.92 15.55
N LYS A 28 39.47 -8.00 15.01
CA LYS A 28 39.31 -8.18 13.55
C LYS A 28 38.10 -7.38 13.06
N ILE A 29 38.31 -6.39 12.20
CA ILE A 29 37.24 -5.63 11.52
C ILE A 29 37.19 -6.08 10.06
N ILE A 30 36.01 -6.45 9.58
CA ILE A 30 35.77 -6.87 8.20
C ILE A 30 34.85 -5.84 7.55
N LEU A 31 35.40 -5.03 6.65
CA LEU A 31 34.63 -4.16 5.77
C LEU A 31 34.26 -4.96 4.52
N VAL A 32 32.96 -5.22 4.35
CA VAL A 32 32.39 -5.87 3.16
C VAL A 32 31.69 -4.79 2.35
N ASP A 33 32.32 -4.35 1.26
CA ASP A 33 31.65 -3.42 0.35
C ASP A 33 30.48 -4.10 -0.34
N GLN A 34 29.34 -3.41 -0.41
CA GLN A 34 28.18 -3.94 -1.11
C GLN A 34 28.39 -3.78 -2.62
N PRO A 35 28.11 -4.82 -3.43
CA PRO A 35 28.23 -4.73 -4.88
C PRO A 35 27.49 -3.50 -5.42
N THR A 36 28.14 -2.73 -6.32
CA THR A 36 27.66 -1.42 -6.79
C THR A 36 26.20 -1.46 -7.27
N ASN A 37 25.81 -2.54 -7.94
CA ASN A 37 24.43 -2.77 -8.41
C ASN A 37 23.42 -2.94 -7.25
N LEU A 38 23.80 -3.63 -6.18
CA LEU A 38 22.99 -3.79 -4.98
C LEU A 38 22.85 -2.46 -4.23
N TYR A 39 23.95 -1.72 -4.09
CA TYR A 39 23.97 -0.39 -3.49
C TYR A 39 23.06 0.58 -4.25
N MET A 40 23.21 0.68 -5.57
CA MET A 40 22.38 1.55 -6.42
C MET A 40 20.90 1.18 -6.33
N ARG A 41 20.55 -0.11 -6.36
CA ARG A 41 19.16 -0.57 -6.19
C ARG A 41 18.58 -0.19 -4.81
N LYS A 42 19.36 -0.33 -3.73
CA LYS A 42 18.93 0.12 -2.39
C LYS A 42 18.76 1.64 -2.34
N ARG A 43 19.68 2.41 -2.95
CA ARG A 43 19.60 3.88 -3.04
C ARG A 43 18.33 4.34 -3.77
N PHE A 44 18.02 3.75 -4.93
CA PHE A 44 16.79 4.06 -5.66
C PHE A 44 15.52 3.67 -4.90
N ALA A 45 15.50 2.49 -4.24
CA ALA A 45 14.36 2.08 -3.42
C ALA A 45 14.14 3.01 -2.21
N ALA A 46 15.22 3.43 -1.53
CA ALA A 46 15.15 4.40 -0.44
C ALA A 46 14.63 5.77 -0.94
N ALA A 47 15.15 6.26 -2.07
CA ALA A 47 14.69 7.51 -2.69
C ALA A 47 13.19 7.45 -3.08
N ALA A 48 12.72 6.32 -3.64
CA ALA A 48 11.31 6.12 -3.96
C ALA A 48 10.40 6.11 -2.72
N ILE A 49 10.87 5.53 -1.60
CA ILE A 49 10.11 5.52 -0.33
C ILE A 49 10.07 6.90 0.31
N VAL A 50 11.16 7.67 0.27
CA VAL A 50 11.18 9.07 0.72
C VAL A 50 10.25 9.90 -0.16
N LEU A 51 10.31 9.74 -1.48
CA LEU A 51 9.39 10.42 -2.41
C LEU A 51 7.93 10.07 -2.11
N ALA A 52 7.61 8.78 -1.87
CA ALA A 52 6.26 8.37 -1.48
C ALA A 52 5.78 9.06 -0.19
N HIS A 53 6.61 9.14 0.86
CA HIS A 53 6.27 9.91 2.08
C HIS A 53 6.06 11.40 1.79
N MET A 54 6.89 12.01 0.94
CA MET A 54 6.72 13.41 0.54
C MET A 54 5.40 13.63 -0.21
N MET A 55 5.01 12.72 -1.11
CA MET A 55 3.76 12.83 -1.86
C MET A 55 2.52 12.59 -0.97
N MET A 56 2.58 11.63 -0.05
CA MET A 56 1.52 11.40 0.96
C MET A 56 1.38 12.60 1.90
N GLY A 57 2.50 13.13 2.39
CA GLY A 57 2.54 14.31 3.25
C GLY A 57 2.00 15.56 2.55
N ALA A 58 2.40 15.81 1.29
CA ALA A 58 1.89 16.91 0.48
C ALA A 58 0.36 16.78 0.28
N THR A 59 -0.12 15.61 -0.11
CA THR A 59 -1.56 15.34 -0.30
C THR A 59 -2.34 15.56 0.99
N SER A 60 -1.85 15.03 2.12
CA SER A 60 -2.50 15.16 3.43
C SER A 60 -2.55 16.62 3.89
N MET A 61 -1.45 17.36 3.74
CA MET A 61 -1.40 18.79 4.08
C MET A 61 -2.32 19.64 3.20
N THR A 62 -2.42 19.36 1.90
CA THR A 62 -3.39 20.03 1.01
C THR A 62 -4.83 19.82 1.49
N VAL A 63 -5.19 18.59 1.90
CA VAL A 63 -6.50 18.31 2.48
C VAL A 63 -6.69 19.04 3.82
N PHE A 64 -5.68 19.06 4.69
CA PHE A 64 -5.76 19.79 5.96
C PHE A 64 -5.96 21.31 5.74
N TYR A 65 -5.24 21.93 4.81
CA TYR A 65 -5.45 23.34 4.47
C TYR A 65 -6.87 23.62 3.96
N TYR A 66 -7.47 22.70 3.20
CA TYR A 66 -8.88 22.82 2.82
C TYR A 66 -9.84 22.67 4.01
N THR A 67 -9.57 21.75 4.95
CA THR A 67 -10.42 21.66 6.14
C THR A 67 -10.39 22.92 7.01
N LEU A 68 -9.30 23.70 6.96
CA LEU A 68 -9.21 25.02 7.61
C LEU A 68 -10.02 26.12 6.91
N SER A 69 -10.50 25.94 5.67
CA SER A 69 -11.38 26.91 5.00
C SER A 69 -12.87 26.76 5.37
N TYR A 70 -13.23 25.73 6.15
CA TYR A 70 -14.59 25.56 6.65
C TYR A 70 -14.92 26.57 7.77
N GLN A 71 -16.15 27.08 7.78
CA GLN A 71 -16.62 28.01 8.80
C GLN A 71 -16.80 27.31 10.16
N LYS A 72 -16.77 28.09 11.26
CA LYS A 72 -16.83 27.57 12.65
C LYS A 72 -17.94 26.54 12.87
N ASP A 73 -19.15 26.81 12.37
CA ASP A 73 -20.32 25.96 12.56
C ASP A 73 -20.20 24.59 11.85
N THR A 74 -19.27 24.49 10.90
CA THR A 74 -18.93 23.26 10.17
C THR A 74 -17.59 22.64 10.60
N ALA A 75 -16.87 23.24 11.56
CA ALA A 75 -15.52 22.78 11.95
C ALA A 75 -15.51 21.37 12.55
N LEU A 76 -16.55 20.99 13.30
CA LEU A 76 -16.70 19.63 13.84
C LEU A 76 -16.95 18.60 12.72
N PHE A 77 -17.69 18.96 11.66
CA PHE A 77 -17.79 18.12 10.47
C PHE A 77 -16.47 18.06 9.68
N ALA A 78 -15.75 19.18 9.53
CA ALA A 78 -14.45 19.20 8.86
C ALA A 78 -13.42 18.27 9.55
N SER A 79 -13.55 18.01 10.86
CA SER A 79 -12.75 17.03 11.57
C SER A 79 -12.88 15.59 11.01
N HIS A 80 -14.02 15.21 10.42
CA HIS A 80 -14.18 13.93 9.72
C HIS A 80 -13.14 13.77 8.61
N ILE A 81 -12.94 14.84 7.82
CA ILE A 81 -12.01 14.85 6.69
C ILE A 81 -10.56 14.82 7.21
N VAL A 82 -10.23 15.63 8.22
CA VAL A 82 -8.90 15.63 8.87
C VAL A 82 -8.57 14.25 9.42
N LEU A 83 -9.44 13.67 10.23
CA LEU A 83 -9.22 12.37 10.88
C LEU A 83 -9.18 11.23 9.85
N GLY A 84 -10.03 11.28 8.82
CA GLY A 84 -10.04 10.28 7.75
C GLY A 84 -8.73 10.27 6.95
N THR A 85 -8.24 11.44 6.55
CA THR A 85 -6.95 11.57 5.83
C THR A 85 -5.76 11.29 6.75
N ALA A 86 -5.75 11.81 7.98
CA ALA A 86 -4.69 11.55 8.95
C ALA A 86 -4.57 10.05 9.27
N GLY A 87 -5.70 9.37 9.50
CA GLY A 87 -5.70 7.93 9.78
C GLY A 87 -5.36 7.10 8.54
N LEU A 88 -6.21 7.15 7.51
CA LEU A 88 -6.19 6.17 6.42
C LEU A 88 -5.20 6.50 5.30
N GLN A 89 -4.83 7.77 5.10
CA GLN A 89 -3.91 8.18 4.02
C GLN A 89 -2.50 8.56 4.51
N LEU A 90 -2.35 8.94 5.78
CA LEU A 90 -1.05 9.27 6.38
C LEU A 90 -0.56 8.16 7.32
N CYS A 91 -1.23 7.93 8.46
CA CYS A 91 -0.74 7.03 9.50
C CYS A 91 -0.74 5.56 9.08
N MET A 92 -1.80 5.05 8.44
CA MET A 92 -1.86 3.65 8.00
C MET A 92 -0.76 3.31 6.97
N PRO A 93 -0.52 4.09 5.89
CA PRO A 93 0.64 3.90 5.02
C PRO A 93 1.99 4.12 5.70
N SER A 94 2.13 5.13 6.57
CA SER A 94 3.38 5.34 7.33
C SER A 94 3.72 4.17 8.25
N GLY A 95 2.72 3.56 8.90
CA GLY A 95 2.91 2.34 9.71
C GLY A 95 3.42 1.17 8.88
N ILE A 96 2.89 0.98 7.66
CA ILE A 96 3.35 -0.08 6.74
C ILE A 96 4.79 0.17 6.32
N LEU A 97 5.13 1.40 5.93
CA LEU A 97 6.48 1.76 5.53
C LEU A 97 7.47 1.74 6.71
N ALA A 98 7.02 1.93 7.96
CA ALA A 98 7.86 1.85 9.16
C ALA A 98 8.56 0.47 9.32
N VAL A 99 7.96 -0.61 8.80
CA VAL A 99 8.56 -1.96 8.84
C VAL A 99 9.74 -2.09 7.85
N HIS A 100 9.82 -1.22 6.85
CA HIS A 100 10.78 -1.33 5.75
C HIS A 100 12.23 -1.08 6.18
N LYS A 101 13.19 -1.89 5.69
CA LYS A 101 14.61 -1.76 6.06
C LYS A 101 15.24 -0.42 5.66
N LEU A 102 14.77 0.16 4.56
CA LEU A 102 15.24 1.43 3.99
C LEU A 102 14.33 2.65 4.29
N ALA A 103 13.31 2.51 5.15
CA ALA A 103 12.56 3.67 5.60
C ALA A 103 13.43 4.50 6.55
N GLY A 104 13.68 5.77 6.21
CA GLY A 104 14.59 6.63 6.95
C GLY A 104 14.19 6.83 8.41
N SER A 105 12.88 6.97 8.68
CA SER A 105 12.31 7.11 10.02
C SER A 105 12.67 5.96 10.95
N THR A 106 12.72 4.72 10.44
CA THR A 106 12.96 3.53 11.27
C THR A 106 14.34 2.92 11.07
N ALA A 107 15.17 3.49 10.20
CA ALA A 107 16.52 3.04 9.92
C ALA A 107 17.38 2.90 11.19
N VAL A 108 17.23 3.84 12.13
CA VAL A 108 17.91 3.86 13.44
C VAL A 108 17.39 2.81 14.44
N LEU A 109 16.22 2.23 14.19
CA LEU A 109 15.58 1.28 15.10
C LEU A 109 16.01 -0.16 14.80
N ARG A 110 16.26 -0.91 15.87
CA ARG A 110 16.50 -2.35 15.78
C ARG A 110 15.25 -3.06 15.23
N LEU A 111 15.46 -4.05 14.36
CA LEU A 111 14.40 -4.87 13.75
C LEU A 111 13.32 -5.45 14.69
N PRO A 112 13.58 -5.79 15.98
CA PRO A 112 12.51 -6.17 16.91
C PRO A 112 11.58 -5.04 17.36
N HIS A 113 11.97 -3.76 17.24
CA HIS A 113 11.14 -2.63 17.72
C HIS A 113 10.24 -2.02 16.63
N ARG A 114 10.58 -2.17 15.34
CA ARG A 114 9.75 -1.66 14.22
C ARG A 114 8.30 -2.19 14.18
N PRO A 115 7.99 -3.44 14.59
CA PRO A 115 6.60 -3.90 14.73
C PRO A 115 5.79 -3.11 15.75
N PHE A 116 6.41 -2.58 16.80
CA PHE A 116 5.71 -1.74 17.78
C PHE A 116 5.30 -0.40 17.16
N GLU A 117 6.15 0.23 16.35
CA GLU A 117 5.78 1.43 15.61
C GLU A 117 4.72 1.16 14.53
N HIS A 118 4.83 0.05 13.79
CA HIS A 118 3.79 -0.38 12.87
C HIS A 118 2.44 -0.48 13.59
N PHE A 119 2.40 -1.24 14.69
CA PHE A 119 1.21 -1.39 15.52
C PHE A 119 0.68 -0.03 16.02
N LEU A 120 1.55 0.84 16.53
CA LEU A 120 1.17 2.17 17.02
C LEU A 120 0.52 3.02 15.92
N PHE A 121 1.10 3.05 14.72
CA PHE A 121 0.56 3.78 13.58
C PHE A 121 -0.76 3.18 13.06
N GLN A 122 -0.90 1.85 13.01
CA GLN A 122 -2.16 1.21 12.63
C GLN A 122 -3.27 1.42 13.66
N PHE A 123 -2.96 1.28 14.94
CA PHE A 123 -3.89 1.51 16.04
C PHE A 123 -4.38 2.96 16.05
N PHE A 124 -3.47 3.91 15.89
CA PHE A 124 -3.82 5.33 15.75
C PHE A 124 -4.67 5.58 14.50
N ALA A 125 -4.33 4.97 13.36
CA ALA A 125 -5.12 5.09 12.13
C ALA A 125 -6.54 4.56 12.27
N ILE A 126 -6.73 3.44 12.98
CA ILE A 126 -8.04 2.87 13.30
C ILE A 126 -8.85 3.80 14.21
N ILE A 127 -8.23 4.34 15.28
CA ILE A 127 -8.88 5.35 16.13
C ILE A 127 -9.31 6.56 15.31
N CYS A 128 -8.44 7.08 14.45
CA CYS A 128 -8.78 8.19 13.54
C CYS A 128 -9.91 7.82 12.56
N GLY A 129 -9.95 6.60 12.02
CA GLY A 129 -11.06 6.13 11.18
C GLY A 129 -12.40 6.05 11.93
N ILE A 130 -12.40 5.52 13.15
CA ILE A 130 -13.59 5.46 14.01
C ILE A 130 -14.08 6.87 14.37
N LEU A 131 -13.18 7.73 14.87
CA LEU A 131 -13.52 9.11 15.24
C LEU A 131 -13.96 9.93 14.02
N SER A 132 -13.36 9.70 12.85
CA SER A 132 -13.80 10.26 11.58
C SER A 132 -15.24 9.85 11.25
N ALA A 133 -15.57 8.57 11.34
CA ALA A 133 -16.93 8.08 11.09
C ALA A 133 -17.95 8.65 12.09
N LEU A 134 -17.60 8.70 13.39
CA LEU A 134 -18.45 9.28 14.44
C LEU A 134 -18.66 10.79 14.25
N ALA A 135 -17.62 11.54 13.84
CA ALA A 135 -17.75 12.98 13.56
C ALA A 135 -18.71 13.25 12.39
N SER A 136 -18.65 12.43 11.34
CA SER A 136 -19.61 12.49 10.22
C SER A 136 -21.03 12.10 10.63
N TYR A 137 -21.17 11.16 11.58
CA TYR A 137 -22.47 10.71 12.08
C TYR A 137 -23.17 11.75 12.97
N PHE A 138 -22.45 12.33 13.94
CA PHE A 138 -23.04 13.27 14.91
C PHE A 138 -23.07 14.73 14.47
N PHE A 139 -22.10 15.18 13.68
CA PHE A 139 -21.96 16.59 13.28
C PHE A 139 -22.15 16.83 11.78
N GLY A 140 -22.27 15.75 11.00
CA GLY A 140 -22.73 15.82 9.61
C GLY A 140 -24.23 15.55 9.51
N ASN A 141 -24.85 16.01 8.42
CA ASN A 141 -26.15 15.47 7.98
C ASN A 141 -25.92 14.06 7.43
N PHE A 142 -25.74 13.07 8.32
CA PHE A 142 -25.34 11.71 7.95
C PHE A 142 -26.39 11.08 7.04
N LYS A 143 -26.04 11.01 5.75
CA LYS A 143 -26.78 10.26 4.74
C LYS A 143 -26.02 8.97 4.46
N ILE A 144 -26.75 7.87 4.32
CA ILE A 144 -26.21 6.63 3.78
C ILE A 144 -25.84 6.93 2.32
N THR A 145 -24.55 7.11 2.08
CA THR A 145 -23.96 7.53 0.81
C THR A 145 -22.81 6.59 0.49
N VAL A 146 -22.37 6.60 -0.77
CA VAL A 146 -21.18 5.84 -1.20
C VAL A 146 -19.98 6.12 -0.28
N HIS A 147 -19.76 7.39 0.07
CA HIS A 147 -18.68 7.83 0.96
C HIS A 147 -18.83 7.32 2.40
N SER A 148 -20.00 7.45 3.02
CA SER A 148 -20.18 7.02 4.41
C SER A 148 -20.10 5.50 4.57
N VAL A 149 -20.66 4.72 3.63
CA VAL A 149 -20.61 3.25 3.71
C VAL A 149 -19.22 2.71 3.38
N THR A 150 -18.51 3.27 2.37
CA THR A 150 -17.12 2.86 2.10
C THR A 150 -16.18 3.23 3.25
N GLY A 151 -16.32 4.41 3.85
CA GLY A 151 -15.52 4.81 5.03
C GLY A 151 -15.73 3.89 6.24
N ILE A 152 -16.98 3.50 6.51
CA ILE A 152 -17.31 2.50 7.54
C ILE A 152 -16.72 1.13 7.19
N ALA A 153 -16.86 0.66 5.95
CA ALA A 153 -16.31 -0.62 5.51
C ALA A 153 -14.78 -0.69 5.59
N VAL A 154 -14.06 0.35 5.16
CA VAL A 154 -12.60 0.46 5.31
C VAL A 154 -12.22 0.41 6.79
N THR A 155 -12.91 1.15 7.65
CA THR A 155 -12.62 1.19 9.09
C THR A 155 -12.87 -0.16 9.76
N LEU A 156 -13.99 -0.84 9.45
CA LEU A 156 -14.28 -2.18 9.95
C LEU A 156 -13.26 -3.22 9.45
N MET A 157 -12.86 -3.15 8.18
CA MET A 157 -11.81 -4.03 7.66
C MET A 157 -10.45 -3.76 8.29
N ALA A 158 -10.09 -2.50 8.58
CA ALA A 158 -8.87 -2.16 9.31
C ALA A 158 -8.89 -2.71 10.75
N ILE A 159 -10.03 -2.63 11.44
CA ILE A 159 -10.24 -3.24 12.77
C ILE A 159 -10.07 -4.75 12.71
N LEU A 160 -10.75 -5.43 11.77
CA LEU A 160 -10.62 -6.88 11.58
C LEU A 160 -9.18 -7.27 11.26
N ASN A 161 -8.51 -6.52 10.37
CA ASN A 161 -7.11 -6.73 10.02
C ASN A 161 -6.17 -6.61 11.23
N ALA A 162 -6.36 -5.61 12.11
CA ALA A 162 -5.57 -5.48 13.33
C ALA A 162 -5.84 -6.60 14.34
N ILE A 163 -7.10 -7.01 14.50
CA ILE A 163 -7.49 -8.15 15.36
C ILE A 163 -6.86 -9.44 14.84
N PHE A 164 -6.94 -9.71 13.53
CA PHE A 164 -6.27 -10.86 12.91
C PHE A 164 -4.74 -10.76 13.03
N GLY A 165 -4.15 -9.57 12.90
CA GLY A 165 -2.73 -9.33 13.13
C GLY A 165 -2.30 -9.75 14.54
N ILE A 166 -3.05 -9.35 15.57
CA ILE A 166 -2.81 -9.74 16.97
C ILE A 166 -2.97 -11.26 17.18
N ILE A 167 -4.05 -11.85 16.66
CA ILE A 167 -4.33 -13.30 16.82
C ILE A 167 -3.26 -14.15 16.10
N VAL A 168 -2.84 -13.77 14.89
CA VAL A 168 -1.83 -14.48 14.10
C VAL A 168 -0.42 -14.27 14.65
N TYR A 169 -0.15 -13.10 15.24
CA TYR A 169 1.10 -12.81 15.98
C TYR A 169 1.30 -13.81 17.13
N ASP A 170 0.25 -14.06 17.91
CA ASP A 170 0.30 -14.95 19.08
C ASP A 170 0.44 -16.44 18.69
N TYR A 171 -0.23 -16.87 17.61
CA TYR A 171 -0.32 -18.30 17.25
C TYR A 171 0.83 -18.87 16.40
N SER A 172 1.70 -18.03 15.81
CA SER A 172 2.60 -18.49 14.72
C SER A 172 4.04 -18.01 14.77
N GLY A 173 4.37 -17.04 15.63
CA GLY A 173 5.71 -16.42 15.70
C GLY A 173 6.21 -15.78 14.40
N THR A 174 5.38 -15.65 13.35
CA THR A 174 5.78 -15.15 12.02
C THR A 174 4.75 -14.19 11.39
N ARG A 175 5.10 -12.90 11.45
CA ARG A 175 4.34 -11.67 11.11
C ARG A 175 3.91 -11.54 9.64
N ILE A 176 2.73 -10.97 9.36
CA ILE A 176 2.29 -10.41 8.05
C ILE A 176 1.17 -9.35 8.25
N ASP A 177 1.26 -8.16 7.60
CA ASP A 177 0.24 -7.08 7.65
C ASP A 177 -0.02 -6.32 6.30
N HIS A 178 -1.31 -5.99 6.07
CA HIS A 178 -2.08 -4.87 5.41
C HIS A 178 -1.76 -4.16 4.03
N THR A 179 -2.83 -3.68 3.36
CA THR A 179 -2.99 -2.84 2.10
C THR A 179 -2.68 -3.44 0.71
N GLU A 180 -3.52 -3.15 -0.31
CA GLU A 180 -4.27 -4.28 -0.89
C GLU A 180 -4.18 -4.63 -2.40
N LEU A 181 -4.22 -3.73 -3.41
CA LEU A 181 -4.11 -4.17 -4.83
C LEU A 181 -2.74 -3.91 -5.46
N ALA A 182 -2.31 -2.65 -5.51
CA ALA A 182 -0.96 -2.29 -5.95
C ALA A 182 0.10 -2.95 -5.05
N GLU A 183 -0.13 -2.94 -3.73
CA GLU A 183 0.72 -3.64 -2.76
C GLU A 183 0.50 -5.16 -2.75
N ALA A 184 -0.66 -5.73 -3.14
CA ALA A 184 -0.70 -7.18 -3.44
C ALA A 184 0.28 -7.52 -4.57
N ILE A 185 0.24 -6.78 -5.69
CA ILE A 185 1.12 -7.00 -6.84
C ILE A 185 2.59 -6.84 -6.43
N LEU A 186 2.92 -5.76 -5.72
CA LEU A 186 4.27 -5.47 -5.25
C LEU A 186 4.73 -6.43 -4.14
N SER A 187 3.86 -6.96 -3.29
CA SER A 187 4.23 -7.93 -2.24
C SER A 187 4.88 -9.20 -2.81
N LEU A 188 4.58 -9.55 -4.06
CA LEU A 188 5.22 -10.67 -4.77
C LEU A 188 6.55 -10.29 -5.47
N ASN A 189 6.97 -9.02 -5.43
CA ASN A 189 8.19 -8.54 -6.07
C ASN A 189 9.39 -8.62 -5.09
N TYR A 190 10.50 -9.21 -5.53
CA TYR A 190 11.76 -9.24 -4.78
C TYR A 190 12.46 -7.87 -4.66
N ALA A 191 11.95 -6.83 -5.33
CA ALA A 191 12.36 -5.44 -5.12
C ALA A 191 11.50 -4.70 -4.09
N ASN A 192 10.36 -5.26 -3.65
CA ASN A 192 9.55 -4.64 -2.60
C ASN A 192 10.15 -5.00 -1.23
N GLY A 193 10.81 -4.05 -0.58
CA GLY A 193 11.69 -4.37 0.56
C GLY A 193 10.98 -4.71 1.87
N TRP A 194 9.65 -4.55 1.99
CA TRP A 194 8.91 -5.15 3.11
C TRP A 194 8.68 -6.64 2.91
N SER A 195 8.49 -7.07 1.65
CA SER A 195 8.22 -8.45 1.30
C SER A 195 9.48 -9.27 0.99
N THR A 196 10.60 -8.61 0.65
CA THR A 196 11.94 -9.21 0.46
C THR A 196 12.39 -10.13 1.61
N PRO A 197 12.38 -9.72 2.90
CA PRO A 197 12.80 -10.59 4.00
C PRO A 197 11.85 -11.75 4.30
N MET A 198 10.62 -11.73 3.76
CA MET A 198 9.64 -12.78 3.99
C MET A 198 9.99 -14.04 3.18
N ARG A 199 9.61 -15.23 3.67
CA ARG A 199 9.64 -16.44 2.82
C ARG A 199 8.54 -16.35 1.77
N LEU A 200 8.72 -17.03 0.62
CA LEU A 200 7.77 -16.99 -0.50
C LEU A 200 6.34 -17.41 -0.11
N ARG A 201 6.18 -18.33 0.86
CA ARG A 201 4.88 -18.71 1.43
C ARG A 201 4.16 -17.51 2.08
N HIS A 202 4.88 -16.72 2.89
CA HIS A 202 4.32 -15.54 3.54
C HIS A 202 4.05 -14.42 2.53
N ARG A 203 4.91 -14.22 1.52
CA ARG A 203 4.61 -13.27 0.41
C ARG A 203 3.30 -13.61 -0.33
N ARG A 204 3.04 -14.90 -0.58
CA ARG A 204 1.78 -15.35 -1.20
C ARG A 204 0.59 -15.14 -0.26
N LEU A 205 0.72 -15.46 1.02
CA LEU A 205 -0.34 -15.22 2.00
C LEU A 205 -0.66 -13.73 2.11
N ALA A 206 0.37 -12.88 2.19
CA ALA A 206 0.21 -11.43 2.13
C ALA A 206 -0.55 -11.04 0.86
N HIS A 207 0.00 -11.30 -0.34
CA HIS A 207 -0.67 -11.06 -1.62
C HIS A 207 -2.15 -11.48 -1.66
N THR A 208 -2.52 -12.64 -1.10
CA THR A 208 -3.91 -13.11 -1.04
C THR A 208 -4.77 -12.31 -0.05
N LEU A 209 -4.29 -12.04 1.17
CA LEU A 209 -4.99 -11.16 2.13
C LEU A 209 -5.21 -9.77 1.51
N LEU A 210 -4.15 -9.23 0.93
CA LEU A 210 -4.13 -7.96 0.23
C LEU A 210 -5.14 -7.95 -0.92
N GLN A 211 -5.14 -8.95 -1.81
CA GLN A 211 -6.09 -8.97 -2.91
C GLN A 211 -7.55 -9.19 -2.45
N MET A 212 -7.79 -9.85 -1.31
CA MET A 212 -9.14 -10.02 -0.74
C MET A 212 -9.77 -8.69 -0.33
N CYS A 213 -9.12 -7.87 0.50
CA CYS A 213 -9.77 -6.63 0.94
C CYS A 213 -9.79 -5.55 -0.16
N ALA A 214 -8.85 -5.54 -1.12
CA ALA A 214 -9.02 -4.75 -2.35
C ALA A 214 -10.29 -5.14 -3.12
N MET A 215 -10.59 -6.44 -3.20
CA MET A 215 -11.81 -6.93 -3.85
C MET A 215 -13.06 -6.49 -3.09
N ALA A 216 -13.05 -6.60 -1.76
CA ALA A 216 -14.15 -6.16 -0.92
C ALA A 216 -14.42 -4.66 -1.13
N LEU A 217 -13.38 -3.81 -1.08
CA LEU A 217 -13.52 -2.37 -1.30
C LEU A 217 -14.02 -2.03 -2.72
N ALA A 218 -13.51 -2.70 -3.75
CA ALA A 218 -13.93 -2.49 -5.13
C ALA A 218 -15.40 -2.91 -5.37
N ILE A 219 -15.80 -4.07 -4.87
CA ILE A 219 -17.20 -4.56 -4.95
C ILE A 219 -18.13 -3.62 -4.18
N THR A 220 -17.79 -3.27 -2.94
CA THR A 220 -18.61 -2.37 -2.12
C THR A 220 -18.77 -1.00 -2.77
N GLY A 221 -17.68 -0.37 -3.23
CA GLY A 221 -17.74 0.91 -3.94
C GLY A 221 -18.58 0.86 -5.23
N THR A 222 -18.44 -0.22 -6.02
CA THR A 222 -19.19 -0.41 -7.27
C THR A 222 -20.68 -0.64 -7.04
N LEU A 223 -21.06 -1.46 -6.05
CA LEU A 223 -22.45 -1.67 -5.67
C LEU A 223 -23.09 -0.37 -5.18
N LEU A 224 -22.38 0.39 -4.33
CA LEU A 224 -22.88 1.62 -3.76
C LEU A 224 -23.13 2.71 -4.83
N ILE A 225 -22.22 2.93 -5.77
CA ILE A 225 -22.45 3.91 -6.85
C ILE A 225 -23.57 3.45 -7.80
N THR A 226 -23.72 2.13 -8.00
CA THR A 226 -24.80 1.56 -8.82
C THR A 226 -26.18 1.68 -8.15
N ILE A 227 -26.25 1.60 -6.82
CA ILE A 227 -27.48 1.84 -6.05
C ILE A 227 -27.84 3.33 -6.04
N ASP A 228 -26.86 4.22 -5.82
CA ASP A 228 -27.06 5.67 -5.70
C ASP A 228 -27.41 6.35 -7.05
N LYS A 229 -26.73 5.95 -8.14
CA LYS A 229 -26.80 6.66 -9.43
C LYS A 229 -27.19 5.77 -10.62
N GLY A 230 -27.50 4.50 -10.38
CA GLY A 230 -27.61 3.51 -11.45
C GLY A 230 -26.24 3.20 -12.10
N LEU A 231 -26.26 2.43 -13.18
CA LEU A 231 -25.07 2.20 -14.00
C LEU A 231 -24.68 3.48 -14.75
N SER A 232 -23.58 4.11 -14.34
CA SER A 232 -23.07 5.31 -15.00
C SER A 232 -22.41 4.99 -16.34
N SER A 233 -22.91 5.60 -17.42
CA SER A 233 -22.30 5.60 -18.75
C SER A 233 -21.10 6.56 -18.89
N SER A 234 -20.71 7.25 -17.81
CA SER A 234 -19.54 8.14 -17.83
C SER A 234 -18.23 7.34 -18.05
N PRO A 235 -17.18 7.95 -18.64
CA PRO A 235 -15.89 7.28 -18.79
C PRO A 235 -15.30 6.77 -17.47
N HIS A 236 -15.46 7.53 -16.38
CA HIS A 236 -15.06 7.11 -15.03
C HIS A 236 -15.81 5.84 -14.58
N GLY A 237 -17.14 5.84 -14.68
CA GLY A 237 -17.99 4.72 -14.28
C GLY A 237 -17.77 3.47 -15.14
N LEU A 238 -17.67 3.63 -16.46
CA LEU A 238 -17.44 2.52 -17.39
C LEU A 238 -16.05 1.89 -17.18
N THR A 239 -14.99 2.70 -17.03
CA THR A 239 -13.65 2.17 -16.77
C THR A 239 -13.53 1.53 -15.38
N GLY A 240 -14.23 2.08 -14.38
CA GLY A 240 -14.35 1.48 -13.05
C GLY A 240 -15.09 0.14 -13.05
N LEU A 241 -16.19 0.03 -13.81
CA LEU A 241 -16.94 -1.22 -13.97
C LEU A 241 -16.12 -2.29 -14.68
N ILE A 242 -15.42 -1.94 -15.76
CA ILE A 242 -14.50 -2.84 -16.46
C ILE A 242 -13.38 -3.30 -15.51
N ALA A 243 -12.79 -2.38 -14.73
CA ALA A 243 -11.81 -2.73 -13.72
C ALA A 243 -12.39 -3.71 -12.68
N GLY A 244 -13.62 -3.50 -12.19
CA GLY A 244 -14.30 -4.39 -11.25
C GLY A 244 -14.54 -5.81 -11.81
N VAL A 245 -15.00 -5.93 -13.05
CA VAL A 245 -15.20 -7.24 -13.72
C VAL A 245 -13.87 -7.97 -13.88
N LEU A 246 -12.83 -7.28 -14.36
CA LEU A 246 -11.49 -7.86 -14.50
C LEU A 246 -10.89 -8.23 -13.13
N ALA A 247 -11.15 -7.44 -12.09
CA ALA A 247 -10.74 -7.72 -10.71
C ALA A 247 -11.38 -9.01 -10.18
N CYS A 248 -12.68 -9.21 -10.39
CA CYS A 248 -13.36 -10.46 -10.03
C CYS A 248 -12.79 -11.68 -10.75
N ILE A 249 -12.51 -11.58 -12.06
CA ILE A 249 -11.87 -12.66 -12.82
C ILE A 249 -10.46 -12.94 -12.28
N ALA A 250 -9.65 -11.89 -12.06
CA ALA A 250 -8.31 -12.01 -11.50
C ALA A 250 -8.32 -12.61 -10.08
N PHE A 251 -9.33 -12.28 -9.26
CA PHE A 251 -9.48 -12.81 -7.91
C PHE A 251 -9.79 -14.31 -7.89
N LEU A 252 -10.83 -14.73 -8.61
CA LEU A 252 -11.23 -16.14 -8.72
C LEU A 252 -10.09 -17.00 -9.30
N THR A 253 -9.46 -16.51 -10.37
CA THR A 253 -8.34 -17.22 -11.01
C THR A 253 -7.07 -17.21 -10.15
N GLY A 254 -6.88 -16.20 -9.29
CA GLY A 254 -5.82 -16.16 -8.29
C GLY A 254 -5.99 -17.21 -7.19
N ALA A 255 -7.20 -17.37 -6.67
CA ALA A 255 -7.55 -18.43 -5.73
C ALA A 255 -7.32 -19.83 -6.33
N CYS A 256 -7.82 -20.08 -7.54
CA CYS A 256 -7.52 -21.32 -8.28
C CYS A 256 -6.02 -21.48 -8.58
N GLY A 257 -5.33 -20.38 -8.86
CA GLY A 257 -3.89 -20.33 -9.13
C GLY A 257 -3.00 -20.67 -7.92
N LEU A 258 -3.49 -20.59 -6.68
CA LEU A 258 -2.73 -21.06 -5.51
C LEU A 258 -2.51 -22.57 -5.54
N PHE A 259 -3.53 -23.32 -5.96
CA PHE A 259 -3.53 -24.78 -6.05
C PHE A 259 -3.23 -25.30 -7.47
N GLY A 260 -3.35 -24.43 -8.48
CA GLY A 260 -3.23 -24.76 -9.90
C GLY A 260 -1.83 -24.75 -10.52
N GLY A 261 -1.74 -25.30 -11.73
CA GLY A 261 -0.53 -25.36 -12.57
C GLY A 261 -0.08 -24.01 -13.15
N ARG A 262 1.00 -24.03 -13.97
CA ARG A 262 1.62 -22.83 -14.59
C ARG A 262 0.59 -21.96 -15.35
N ASN A 263 -0.33 -22.59 -16.07
CA ASN A 263 -1.28 -21.91 -16.95
C ASN A 263 -2.28 -21.04 -16.18
N LEU A 264 -2.80 -21.50 -15.03
CA LEU A 264 -3.71 -20.70 -14.19
C LEU A 264 -3.01 -19.47 -13.58
N LYS A 265 -1.72 -19.58 -13.28
CA LYS A 265 -0.90 -18.46 -12.78
C LYS A 265 -0.63 -17.42 -13.87
N LEU A 266 -0.38 -17.85 -15.10
CA LEU A 266 -0.28 -16.95 -16.26
C LEU A 266 -1.62 -16.26 -16.51
N PHE A 267 -2.72 -17.01 -16.54
CA PHE A 267 -4.07 -16.49 -16.74
C PHE A 267 -4.43 -15.41 -15.71
N HIS A 268 -4.22 -15.66 -14.41
CA HIS A 268 -4.39 -14.66 -13.36
C HIS A 268 -3.60 -13.37 -13.61
N ILE A 269 -2.34 -13.45 -14.04
CA ILE A 269 -1.52 -12.27 -14.36
C ILE A 269 -2.08 -11.51 -15.57
N THR A 270 -2.54 -12.25 -16.60
CA THR A 270 -3.16 -11.67 -17.82
C THR A 270 -4.39 -10.83 -17.52
N PHE A 271 -5.16 -11.13 -16.45
CA PHE A 271 -6.29 -10.29 -16.02
C PHE A 271 -5.90 -9.25 -14.96
N GLY A 272 -4.94 -9.55 -14.08
CA GLY A 272 -4.48 -8.63 -13.03
C GLY A 272 -3.80 -7.36 -13.56
N ILE A 273 -3.01 -7.47 -14.63
CA ILE A 273 -2.31 -6.33 -15.27
C ILE A 273 -3.33 -5.33 -15.86
N PRO A 274 -4.29 -5.73 -16.73
CA PRO A 274 -5.38 -4.87 -17.18
C PRO A 274 -6.25 -4.31 -16.05
N THR A 275 -6.54 -5.10 -15.01
CA THR A 275 -7.32 -4.64 -13.84
C THR A 275 -6.70 -3.38 -13.22
N PHE A 276 -5.40 -3.44 -12.91
CA PHE A 276 -4.68 -2.33 -12.28
C PHE A 276 -4.60 -1.10 -13.19
N MET A 277 -4.40 -1.31 -14.50
CA MET A 277 -4.41 -0.24 -15.50
C MET A 277 -5.78 0.46 -15.58
N MET A 278 -6.88 -0.30 -15.68
CA MET A 278 -8.23 0.26 -15.77
C MET A 278 -8.66 0.96 -14.48
N SER A 279 -8.28 0.43 -13.32
CA SER A 279 -8.48 1.08 -12.02
C SER A 279 -7.76 2.45 -11.95
N SER A 280 -6.52 2.52 -12.44
CA SER A 280 -5.74 3.76 -12.48
C SER A 280 -6.35 4.79 -13.44
N ILE A 281 -6.80 4.36 -14.63
CA ILE A 281 -7.51 5.21 -15.59
C ILE A 281 -8.81 5.76 -14.99
N SER A 282 -9.59 4.92 -14.31
CA SER A 282 -10.81 5.34 -13.62
C SER A 282 -10.50 6.38 -12.55
N PHE A 283 -9.45 6.18 -11.73
CA PHE A 283 -9.04 7.15 -10.71
C PHE A 283 -8.62 8.50 -11.32
N CYS A 284 -7.86 8.49 -12.43
CA CYS A 284 -7.54 9.71 -13.18
C CYS A 284 -8.80 10.47 -13.62
N PHE A 285 -9.80 9.78 -14.18
CA PHE A 285 -11.08 10.43 -14.54
C PHE A 285 -11.83 10.99 -13.32
N GLY A 286 -11.68 10.38 -12.14
CA GLY A 286 -12.24 10.89 -10.88
C GLY A 286 -11.69 12.27 -10.50
N LEU A 287 -10.40 12.53 -10.74
CA LEU A 287 -9.78 13.84 -10.50
C LEU A 287 -10.25 14.92 -11.47
N PHE A 288 -10.81 14.55 -12.62
CA PHE A 288 -11.36 15.48 -13.61
C PHE A 288 -12.85 15.78 -13.40
N THR A 289 -13.46 15.30 -12.32
CA THR A 289 -14.79 15.73 -11.89
C THR A 289 -14.82 17.24 -11.62
N LYS A 290 -15.97 17.87 -11.90
CA LYS A 290 -16.13 19.32 -11.81
C LYS A 290 -15.90 19.80 -10.38
N GLU A 291 -16.50 19.11 -9.41
CA GLU A 291 -16.42 19.43 -7.99
C GLU A 291 -14.97 19.42 -7.47
N PHE A 292 -14.19 18.38 -7.82
CA PHE A 292 -12.80 18.28 -7.40
C PHE A 292 -11.91 19.34 -8.07
N LYS A 293 -12.12 19.59 -9.37
CA LYS A 293 -11.31 20.53 -10.14
C LYS A 293 -11.58 22.00 -9.78
N GLU A 294 -12.82 22.35 -9.45
CA GLU A 294 -13.19 23.69 -8.97
C GLU A 294 -12.59 23.97 -7.58
N TRP A 295 -12.56 22.97 -6.69
CA TRP A 295 -11.92 23.11 -5.39
C TRP A 295 -10.38 23.15 -5.46
N ALA A 296 -9.74 22.13 -6.06
CA ALA A 296 -8.29 21.97 -6.02
C ALA A 296 -7.54 22.96 -6.94
N GLY A 297 -8.23 23.49 -7.95
CA GLY A 297 -7.63 24.20 -9.06
C GLY A 297 -6.97 23.24 -10.07
N SER A 298 -7.01 23.62 -11.35
CA SER A 298 -6.54 22.76 -12.45
C SER A 298 -5.08 22.31 -12.31
N THR A 299 -4.20 23.16 -11.77
CA THR A 299 -2.78 22.86 -11.58
C THR A 299 -2.56 21.68 -10.64
N VAL A 300 -3.30 21.60 -9.53
CA VAL A 300 -3.17 20.49 -8.56
C VAL A 300 -3.67 19.18 -9.18
N VAL A 301 -4.78 19.22 -9.94
CA VAL A 301 -5.29 18.07 -10.68
C VAL A 301 -4.24 17.50 -11.64
N PHE A 302 -3.52 18.36 -12.39
CA PHE A 302 -2.47 17.90 -13.30
C PHE A 302 -1.23 17.33 -12.57
N ILE A 303 -0.86 17.89 -11.42
CA ILE A 303 0.23 17.36 -10.59
C ILE A 303 -0.11 15.96 -10.06
N LEU A 304 -1.33 15.79 -9.51
CA LEU A 304 -1.82 14.49 -9.03
C LEU A 304 -1.92 13.46 -10.17
N LEU A 305 -2.41 13.86 -11.34
CA LEU A 305 -2.41 13.03 -12.55
C LEU A 305 -0.99 12.57 -12.91
N GLY A 306 0.00 13.47 -12.85
CA GLY A 306 1.41 13.14 -13.10
C GLY A 306 1.94 12.06 -12.15
N PHE A 307 1.63 12.17 -10.86
CA PHE A 307 2.00 11.15 -9.86
C PHE A 307 1.33 9.80 -10.13
N ILE A 308 0.05 9.79 -10.49
CA ILE A 308 -0.70 8.56 -10.80
C ILE A 308 -0.14 7.86 -12.03
N MET A 309 0.07 8.60 -13.12
CA MET A 309 0.66 8.07 -14.35
C MET A 309 2.05 7.48 -14.09
N PHE A 310 2.87 8.17 -13.28
CA PHE A 310 4.21 7.70 -12.92
C PHE A 310 4.20 6.38 -12.13
N TYR A 311 3.45 6.29 -11.02
CA TYR A 311 3.44 5.05 -10.23
C TYR A 311 2.78 3.88 -10.98
N THR A 312 1.76 4.17 -11.78
CA THR A 312 1.05 3.15 -12.58
C THR A 312 1.99 2.55 -13.62
N PHE A 313 2.70 3.39 -14.37
CA PHE A 313 3.69 2.96 -15.37
C PHE A 313 4.81 2.12 -14.75
N PHE A 314 5.34 2.55 -13.60
CA PHE A 314 6.40 1.82 -12.88
C PHE A 314 5.96 0.41 -12.43
N ILE A 315 4.74 0.28 -11.88
CA ILE A 315 4.17 -1.01 -11.47
C ILE A 315 3.90 -1.89 -12.69
N MET A 316 3.39 -1.33 -13.78
CA MET A 316 3.13 -2.06 -15.03
C MET A 316 4.41 -2.65 -15.64
N ILE A 317 5.49 -1.86 -15.77
CA ILE A 317 6.80 -2.36 -16.23
C ILE A 317 7.30 -3.50 -15.35
N THR A 318 7.22 -3.32 -14.03
CA THR A 318 7.62 -4.34 -13.05
C THR A 318 6.87 -5.67 -13.24
N CYS A 319 5.57 -5.60 -13.59
CA CYS A 319 4.77 -6.77 -13.90
C CYS A 319 5.15 -7.41 -15.24
N PHE A 320 5.33 -6.60 -16.29
CA PHE A 320 5.71 -7.08 -17.62
C PHE A 320 7.07 -7.79 -17.64
N ILE A 321 8.10 -7.22 -17.00
CA ILE A 321 9.42 -7.86 -16.88
C ILE A 321 9.28 -9.25 -16.21
N LYS A 322 8.50 -9.32 -15.13
CA LYS A 322 8.26 -10.56 -14.39
C LYS A 322 7.44 -11.60 -15.16
N TYR A 323 6.57 -11.16 -16.07
CA TYR A 323 5.83 -12.03 -16.99
C TYR A 323 6.74 -12.56 -18.10
N ALA A 324 7.49 -11.68 -18.77
CA ALA A 324 8.42 -12.03 -19.84
C ALA A 324 9.55 -12.97 -19.38
N MET A 325 10.15 -12.73 -18.21
CA MET A 325 11.16 -13.62 -17.60
C MET A 325 10.62 -14.97 -17.10
N ARG A 326 9.34 -15.27 -17.32
CA ARG A 326 8.66 -16.52 -16.91
C ARG A 326 8.00 -17.26 -18.07
N ILE A 327 8.24 -16.84 -19.30
CA ILE A 327 7.98 -17.63 -20.50
C ILE A 327 9.26 -18.44 -20.76
#